data_AF-A0A3P8DAP8-F1
#
_entry.id   AF-A0A3P8DAP8-F1
#
_cell.length_a   1.000
_cell.length_b   1.000
_cell.length_c   1.000
_cell.angle_alpha   90.00
_cell.angle_beta   90.00
_cell.angle_gamma   90.00
#
_symmetry.space_group_name_H-M   'P 1'
#
loop_
_entity.id
_entity.type
_entity.pdbx_description
1 polymer ?
#
loop_
_entity_poly.entity_id
_entity_poly.type
_entity_poly.pdbx_seq_one_letter_code
_entity_poly.pdbx_strand_id
1 'polypeptide(L)'
;MVCDEISARIQKARLAFTNLRHLWRWRDIRLSTKGRVYCAGVRPVLLYGSETWPVREENIRTLLVFDHRCLRNIARISWDHRVSNN
;
A
#
# COMPACT_ATOMS: atom_id res chain seq x y z
N MET A 1 22.57 -6.76 0.63
CA MET A 1 21.88 -8.00 1.06
C MET A 1 20.49 -7.73 1.63
N VAL A 2 20.31 -7.08 2.79
CA VAL A 2 18.94 -6.80 3.34
C VAL A 2 18.18 -5.72 2.55
N CYS A 3 18.86 -4.67 2.07
CA CYS A 3 18.23 -3.61 1.28
C CYS A 3 17.71 -4.10 -0.08
N ASP A 4 18.38 -5.09 -0.68
CA ASP A 4 17.98 -5.72 -1.94
C ASP A 4 16.70 -6.56 -1.76
N GLU A 5 16.60 -7.27 -0.64
CA GLU A 5 15.43 -8.06 -0.25
C GLU A 5 14.17 -7.19 -0.04
N ILE A 6 14.36 -6.04 0.62
CA ILE A 6 13.31 -5.04 0.85
C ILE A 6 12.84 -4.45 -0.48
N SER A 7 13.79 -4.07 -1.34
CA SER A 7 13.50 -3.47 -2.64
C SER A 7 12.74 -4.45 -3.54
N ALA A 8 13.15 -5.72 -3.59
CA ALA A 8 12.47 -6.76 -4.34
C ALA A 8 11.03 -7.01 -3.84
N ARG A 9 10.80 -6.97 -2.53
CA ARG A 9 9.45 -7.09 -1.96
C ARG A 9 8.56 -5.91 -2.28
N ILE A 10 9.10 -4.70 -2.15
CA ILE A 10 8.38 -3.48 -2.53
C ILE A 10 7.99 -3.54 -4.02
N GLN A 11 8.87 -4.06 -4.89
CA GLN A 11 8.52 -4.29 -6.30
C GLN A 11 7.41 -5.32 -6.47
N LYS A 12 7.46 -6.45 -5.76
CA LYS A 12 6.38 -7.47 -5.78
C LYS A 12 5.05 -6.91 -5.28
N ALA A 13 5.06 -6.18 -4.17
CA ALA A 13 3.88 -5.51 -3.62
C ALA A 13 3.34 -4.44 -4.57
N ARG A 14 4.22 -3.67 -5.24
CA ARG A 14 3.82 -2.73 -6.31
C ARG A 14 3.14 -3.45 -7.46
N LEU A 15 3.67 -4.59 -7.89
CA LEU A 15 3.10 -5.35 -8.99
C LEU A 15 1.71 -5.89 -8.61
N ALA A 16 1.57 -6.50 -7.43
CA ALA A 16 0.29 -6.94 -6.90
C ALA A 16 -0.73 -5.79 -6.82
N PHE A 17 -0.30 -4.63 -6.31
CA PHE A 17 -1.13 -3.44 -6.25
C PHE A 17 -1.53 -2.92 -7.65
N THR A 18 -0.61 -2.95 -8.61
CA THR A 18 -0.85 -2.47 -9.99
C THR A 18 -1.77 -3.41 -10.76
N ASN A 19 -1.69 -4.72 -10.54
CA ASN A 19 -2.62 -5.70 -11.11
C ASN A 19 -4.07 -5.42 -10.68
N LEU A 20 -4.25 -4.87 -9.47
CA LEU A 20 -5.54 -4.46 -8.93
C LEU A 20 -5.93 -3.01 -9.28
N ARG A 21 -5.22 -2.34 -10.21
CA ARG A 21 -5.48 -0.93 -10.59
C ARG A 21 -6.93 -0.67 -10.98
N HIS A 22 -7.56 -1.61 -11.66
CA HIS A 22 -8.96 -1.50 -12.09
C HIS A 22 -9.91 -1.46 -10.88
N LEU A 23 -9.65 -2.29 -9.86
CA LEU A 23 -10.39 -2.33 -8.61
C LEU A 23 -10.29 -0.99 -7.86
N TRP A 24 -9.08 -0.44 -7.72
CA TRP A 24 -8.87 0.85 -7.07
C TRP A 24 -9.59 1.98 -7.82
N ARG A 25 -9.67 1.86 -9.15
CA ARG A 25 -10.33 2.83 -10.02
C ARG A 25 -11.86 2.75 -10.01
N TRP A 26 -12.45 1.69 -9.46
CA TRP A 26 -13.88 1.53 -9.50
C TRP A 26 -14.56 2.38 -8.41
N ARG A 27 -15.56 3.20 -8.76
CA ARG A 27 -16.28 4.06 -7.80
C ARG A 27 -17.33 3.31 -6.98
N ASP A 28 -17.88 2.25 -7.54
CA ASP A 28 -19.00 1.49 -6.96
C ASP A 28 -18.58 0.68 -5.72
N ILE A 29 -17.31 0.24 -5.68
CA ILE A 29 -16.80 -0.56 -4.58
C ILE A 29 -16.48 0.33 -3.37
N ARG A 30 -17.10 -0.01 -2.24
CA ARG A 30 -16.86 0.60 -0.93
C ARG A 30 -15.38 0.56 -0.53
N LEU A 31 -14.94 1.63 0.13
CA LEU A 31 -13.58 1.75 0.65
C LEU A 31 -13.21 0.61 1.59
N SER A 32 -14.15 0.15 2.42
CA SER A 32 -13.96 -0.97 3.34
C SER A 32 -13.61 -2.27 2.61
N THR A 33 -14.29 -2.57 1.50
CA THR A 33 -13.99 -3.75 0.66
C THR A 33 -12.62 -3.64 0.01
N LYS A 34 -12.26 -2.46 -0.52
CA LYS A 34 -10.93 -2.22 -1.08
C LYS A 34 -9.83 -2.37 -0.02
N GLY A 35 -10.08 -1.90 1.20
CA GLY A 35 -9.18 -2.06 2.35
C GLY A 35 -8.96 -3.54 2.70
N ARG A 36 -10.02 -4.36 2.69
CA ARG A 36 -9.90 -5.81 2.88
C ARG A 36 -9.06 -6.48 1.79
N VAL A 37 -9.30 -6.13 0.53
CA VAL A 37 -8.50 -6.67 -0.59
C VAL A 37 -7.03 -6.26 -0.47
N TYR A 38 -6.75 -5.02 -0.09
CA TYR A 38 -5.38 -4.56 0.17
C TYR A 38 -4.72 -5.35 1.31
N CYS A 39 -5.43 -5.51 2.42
CA CYS A 39 -4.93 -6.22 3.60
C CYS A 39 -4.70 -7.71 3.34
N ALA A 40 -5.46 -8.33 2.43
CA ALA A 40 -5.32 -9.74 2.07
C ALA A 40 -4.30 -9.99 0.94
N GLY A 41 -4.21 -9.10 -0.05
CA GLY A 41 -3.45 -9.35 -1.27
C GLY A 41 -2.11 -8.62 -1.39
N VAL A 42 -1.95 -7.46 -0.75
CA VAL A 42 -0.76 -6.60 -0.91
C VAL A 42 0.02 -6.48 0.39
N ARG A 43 -0.67 -6.29 1.52
CA ARG A 43 -0.04 -6.11 2.82
C ARG A 43 0.82 -7.30 3.27
N PRO A 44 0.42 -8.57 3.07
CA PRO A 44 1.24 -9.72 3.45
C PRO A 44 2.51 -9.81 2.59
N VAL A 45 2.42 -9.49 1.29
CA VAL A 45 3.57 -9.50 0.38
C VAL A 45 4.61 -8.44 0.79
N LEU A 46 4.15 -7.31 1.30
CA LEU A 46 5.00 -6.23 1.79
C LEU A 46 5.70 -6.59 3.11
N LEU A 47 5.00 -7.25 4.03
CA LEU A 47 5.48 -7.56 5.39
C LEU A 47 6.13 -8.94 5.53
N TYR A 48 6.02 -9.81 4.52
CA TYR A 48 6.59 -11.15 4.59
C TYR A 48 8.08 -11.12 4.92
N GLY A 49 8.51 -11.74 6.03
CA GLY A 49 9.91 -11.76 6.45
C GLY A 49 10.40 -10.49 7.15
N SER A 50 9.55 -9.48 7.37
CA SER A 50 9.93 -8.32 8.21
C SER A 50 10.17 -8.72 9.67
N GLU A 51 9.59 -9.82 10.12
CA GLU A 51 9.77 -10.40 11.45
C GLU A 51 11.21 -10.91 11.69
N THR A 52 11.92 -11.26 10.61
CA THR A 52 13.28 -11.82 10.66
C THR A 52 14.37 -10.78 10.44
N TRP A 53 14.02 -9.54 10.10
CA TRP A 53 15.01 -8.49 9.86
C TRP A 53 15.41 -7.80 11.16
N PRO A 54 16.68 -7.38 11.30
CA PRO A 54 17.04 -6.45 12.36
C PRO A 54 16.20 -5.18 12.16
N VAL A 55 15.41 -4.85 13.18
CA VAL A 55 14.42 -3.76 13.17
C VAL A 55 15.16 -2.43 13.10
N ARG A 56 15.57 -2.05 11.88
CA ARG A 56 16.13 -0.73 11.59
C ARG A 56 15.01 0.21 11.26
N GLU A 57 15.06 1.39 11.86
CA GLU A 57 14.05 2.43 11.66
C GLU A 57 13.89 2.81 10.17
N GLU A 58 14.99 2.79 9.42
CA GLU A 58 15.00 3.03 7.97
C GLU A 58 14.11 2.05 7.21
N ASN A 59 14.16 0.75 7.54
CA ASN A 59 13.37 -0.28 6.89
C ASN A 59 11.87 -0.07 7.15
N ILE A 60 11.51 0.24 8.41
CA ILE A 60 10.13 0.55 8.79
C ILE A 60 9.64 1.79 8.03
N ARG A 61 10.44 2.86 8.00
CA ARG A 61 10.10 4.10 7.28
C ARG A 61 9.83 3.82 5.80
N THR A 62 10.67 3.02 5.13
CA THR A 62 10.46 2.67 3.72
C THR A 62 9.16 1.90 3.50
N LEU A 63 8.84 0.92 4.35
CA LEU A 63 7.58 0.16 4.27
C LEU A 63 6.36 1.06 4.49
N LEU A 64 6.41 1.95 5.49
CA LEU A 64 5.35 2.91 5.80
C LEU A 64 5.12 3.90 4.65
N VAL A 65 6.19 4.41 4.03
CA VAL A 65 6.06 5.30 2.86
C VAL A 65 5.31 4.61 1.72
N PHE A 66 5.58 3.32 1.50
CA PHE A 66 4.87 2.54 0.49
C PHE A 66 3.41 2.29 0.88
N ASP A 67 3.15 1.85 2.11
CA ASP A 67 1.80 1.58 2.64
C ASP A 67 0.90 2.82 2.56
N HIS A 68 1.38 3.97 3.05
CA HIS A 68 0.67 5.25 2.95
C HIS A 68 0.37 5.66 1.51
N ARG A 69 1.29 5.41 0.57
CA ARG A 69 1.06 5.71 -0.86
C ARG A 69 -0.06 4.84 -1.43
N CYS A 70 -0.09 3.55 -1.09
CA CYS A 70 -1.16 2.64 -1.49
C CYS A 70 -2.52 3.06 -0.91
N LEU A 71 -2.56 3.36 0.39
CA LEU A 71 -3.79 3.78 1.07
C LEU A 71 -4.38 5.07 0.50
N ARG A 72 -3.55 6.09 0.22
CA ARG A 72 -4.03 7.33 -0.44
C ARG A 72 -4.66 7.06 -1.81
N ASN A 73 -4.07 6.13 -2.58
CA ASN A 73 -4.58 5.75 -3.90
C ASN A 73 -5.92 4.98 -3.79
N ILE A 74 -6.01 4.03 -2.85
CA ILE A 74 -7.25 3.27 -2.57
C ILE A 74 -8.37 4.19 -2.11
N ALA A 75 -8.07 5.08 -1.17
CA ALA A 75 -9.02 6.03 -0.61
C ALA A 75 -9.42 7.11 -1.62
N ARG A 76 -8.75 7.20 -2.77
CA ARG A 76 -8.95 8.26 -3.76
C ARG A 76 -9.05 9.61 -3.08
N ILE A 77 -8.17 9.85 -2.11
CA ILE A 77 -7.96 11.19 -1.56
C ILE A 77 -7.23 11.96 -2.67
N SER A 78 -7.96 12.27 -3.74
CA SER A 78 -7.65 13.40 -4.59
C SER A 78 -7.93 14.62 -3.75
N TRP A 79 -7.09 15.63 -3.94
CA TRP A 79 -7.24 17.01 -3.47
C TRP A 79 -8.61 17.67 -3.77
N ASP A 80 -9.54 16.93 -4.39
CA ASP A 80 -10.88 17.33 -4.82
C ASP A 80 -11.91 17.34 -3.68
N HIS A 81 -11.58 16.77 -2.51
CA HIS A 81 -12.36 17.02 -1.29
C HIS A 81 -12.01 18.41 -0.71
N ARG A 82 -12.10 19.46 -1.54
CA ARG A 82 -12.25 20.83 -1.03
C ARG A 82 -13.63 20.87 -0.40
N VAL A 83 -13.66 20.74 0.92
CA VAL A 83 -14.85 21.11 1.70
C VAL A 83 -15.13 22.57 1.35
N SER A 84 -16.18 22.82 0.57
CA SER A 84 -16.75 24.15 0.45
C SER A 84 -17.40 24.46 1.78
N ASN A 85 -16.69 25.18 2.64
CA ASN A 85 -17.27 25.77 3.83
C ASN A 85 -18.22 26.89 3.35
N ASN A 86 -19.52 26.67 3.50
CA ASN A 86 -20.51 27.74 3.45
C ASN A 86 -20.79 28.22 4.86
#